data_AF-A0A9X1L0Q1-F1
#
_entry.id   AF-A0A9X1L0Q1-F1
#
_cell.length_a   1.000
_cell.length_b   1.000
_cell.length_c   1.000
_cell.angle_alpha   90.00
_cell.angle_beta   90.00
_cell.angle_gamma   90.00
#
_symmetry.space_group_name_H-M   'P 1'
#
loop_
_entity.id
_entity.type
_entity.pdbx_description
1 polymer ?
#
loop_
_entity_poly.entity_id
_entity_poly.type
_entity_poly.pdbx_seq_one_letter_code
_entity_poly.pdbx_strand_id
1 'polypeptide(L)'
;MKIQLVLTTIILLFVAGPVMSQTQDRLDSLKQEIIHLQAEVDNINLNLEKSRTKFQKGILIATIGYTVTIAGGLMLGRENDSLGQVLLITGGVTGITGTYMMVDAFKFLGRSRKE
;
A
#
# COMPACT_ATOMS: atom_id res chain seq x y z
N MET A 1 -4.64 14.49 69.16
CA MET A 1 -5.04 15.17 67.91
C MET A 1 -3.93 15.32 66.88
N LYS A 2 -2.72 15.78 67.24
CA LYS A 2 -1.64 16.03 66.26
C LYS A 2 -1.19 14.80 65.45
N ILE A 3 -1.09 13.63 66.08
CA ILE A 3 -0.68 12.37 65.44
C ILE A 3 -1.71 11.85 64.42
N GLN A 4 -3.00 12.01 64.70
CA GLN A 4 -4.07 11.61 63.75
C GLN A 4 -4.05 12.47 62.49
N LEU A 5 -3.70 13.75 62.59
CA LEU A 5 -3.62 14.69 61.47
C LEU A 5 -2.39 14.42 60.58
N VAL A 6 -1.28 13.99 61.17
CA VAL A 6 -0.09 13.56 60.42
C VAL A 6 -0.37 12.26 59.66
N LEU A 7 -1.06 11.30 60.28
CA LEU A 7 -1.37 10.01 59.67
C LEU A 7 -2.30 10.16 58.45
N THR A 8 -3.31 11.02 58.52
CA THR A 8 -4.21 11.30 57.39
C THR A 8 -3.49 12.01 56.24
N THR A 9 -2.53 12.88 56.54
CA THR A 9 -1.74 13.57 55.50
C THR A 9 -0.83 12.60 54.74
N ILE A 10 -0.23 11.63 55.43
CA ILE A 10 0.62 10.60 54.82
C ILE A 10 -0.21 9.66 53.92
N ILE A 11 -1.40 9.26 54.37
CA ILE A 11 -2.32 8.43 53.58
C ILE A 11 -2.78 9.17 52.31
N LEU A 12 -3.08 10.46 52.41
CA LEU A 12 -3.47 11.28 51.26
C LEU A 12 -2.35 11.39 50.20
N LEU A 13 -1.10 11.53 50.65
CA LEU A 13 0.09 11.55 49.78
C LEU A 13 0.33 10.19 49.08
N PHE A 14 0.04 9.08 49.76
CA PHE A 14 0.24 7.74 49.20
C PHE A 14 -0.81 7.38 48.12
N VAL A 15 -2.04 7.91 48.24
CA VAL A 15 -3.13 7.67 47.28
C VAL A 15 -3.02 8.55 46.02
N ALA A 16 -2.37 9.72 46.10
CA ALA A 16 -2.23 10.63 44.96
C ALA A 16 -1.18 10.17 43.91
N GLY A 17 -0.17 9.41 44.32
CA GLY A 17 0.90 8.91 43.43
C GLY A 17 0.42 8.02 42.26
N PRO A 18 -0.39 6.97 42.48
CA PRO A 18 -0.79 6.06 41.40
C PRO A 18 -1.71 6.71 40.34
N VAL A 19 -2.47 7.75 40.69
CA VAL A 19 -3.39 8.44 39.75
C VAL A 19 -2.63 9.23 38.67
N MET A 20 -1.48 9.82 39.02
CA MET A 20 -0.66 10.55 38.03
C MET A 20 0.09 9.60 37.08
N SER A 21 0.54 8.43 37.55
CA SER A 21 1.21 7.42 36.72
C SER A 21 0.27 6.84 35.66
N GLN A 22 -0.99 6.58 36.04
CA GLN A 22 -1.99 6.01 35.13
C GLN A 22 -2.40 6.96 34.00
N THR A 23 -2.25 8.27 34.20
CA THR A 23 -2.49 9.30 33.17
C THR A 23 -1.33 9.36 32.18
N GLN A 24 -0.10 9.22 32.68
CA GLN A 24 1.11 9.19 31.85
C GLN A 24 1.14 7.96 30.93
N ASP A 25 0.85 6.76 31.45
CA ASP A 25 0.80 5.53 30.64
C ASP A 25 -0.21 5.60 29.49
N ARG A 26 -1.38 6.24 29.72
CA ARG A 26 -2.39 6.45 28.68
C ARG A 26 -1.92 7.41 27.59
N LEU A 27 -1.23 8.49 27.98
CA LEU A 27 -0.68 9.45 27.03
C LEU A 27 0.44 8.83 26.18
N ASP A 28 1.28 8.01 26.80
CA ASP A 28 2.35 7.30 26.09
C ASP A 28 1.78 6.26 25.12
N SER A 29 0.73 5.52 25.51
CA SER A 29 0.00 4.62 24.61
C SER A 29 -0.61 5.36 23.40
N LEU A 30 -1.26 6.50 23.63
CA LEU A 30 -1.84 7.32 22.56
C LEU A 30 -0.76 7.85 21.61
N LYS A 31 0.35 8.33 22.15
CA LYS A 31 1.48 8.81 21.35
C LYS A 31 2.08 7.70 20.50
N GLN A 32 2.21 6.50 21.07
CA GLN A 32 2.71 5.33 20.35
C GLN A 32 1.76 4.91 19.23
N GLU A 33 0.44 4.96 19.47
CA GLU A 33 -0.56 4.66 18.44
C GLU A 33 -0.57 5.71 17.31
N ILE A 34 -0.38 6.99 17.63
CA ILE A 34 -0.22 8.05 16.61
C ILE A 34 1.04 7.80 15.76
N ILE A 35 2.16 7.43 16.37
CA ILE A 35 3.39 7.11 15.64
C ILE A 35 3.19 5.89 14.74
N HIS A 36 2.50 4.87 15.24
CA HIS A 36 2.17 3.68 14.45
C HIS A 36 1.31 4.03 13.24
N LEU A 37 0.24 4.81 13.43
CA LEU A 37 -0.65 5.27 12.36
C LEU A 37 0.09 6.12 11.32
N GLN A 38 1.00 7.00 11.74
CA GLN A 38 1.83 7.78 10.82
C GLN A 38 2.72 6.87 9.97
N ALA A 39 3.39 5.89 10.59
CA ALA A 39 4.22 4.93 9.88
C ALA A 39 3.39 4.09 8.88
N GLU A 40 2.16 3.72 9.23
CA GLU A 40 1.26 2.98 8.33
C GLU A 40 0.84 3.85 7.13
N VAL A 41 0.47 5.11 7.36
CA VAL A 41 0.13 6.07 6.30
C VAL A 41 1.32 6.29 5.36
N ASP A 42 2.53 6.46 5.90
CA ASP A 42 3.75 6.62 5.10
C ASP A 42 4.02 5.38 4.22
N ASN A 43 3.85 4.18 4.77
CA ASN A 43 3.96 2.94 4.01
C ASN A 43 2.90 2.84 2.91
N ILE A 44 1.65 3.22 3.20
CA ILE A 44 0.58 3.26 2.20
C ILE A 44 0.94 4.21 1.06
N ASN A 45 1.44 5.42 1.37
CA ASN A 45 1.86 6.39 0.37
C ASN A 45 3.00 5.87 -0.52
N LEU A 46 4.02 5.25 0.08
CA LEU A 46 5.12 4.64 -0.67
C LEU A 46 4.64 3.52 -1.60
N ASN A 47 3.69 2.69 -1.14
CA ASN A 47 3.14 1.60 -1.94
C ASN A 47 2.18 2.10 -3.03
N LEU A 48 1.47 3.19 -2.78
CA LEU A 48 0.66 3.91 -3.79
C LEU A 48 1.51 4.43 -4.93
N GLU A 49 2.63 5.08 -4.62
CA GLU A 49 3.53 5.60 -5.63
C GLU A 49 4.12 4.49 -6.50
N LYS A 50 4.64 3.42 -5.87
CA LYS A 50 5.16 2.24 -6.60
C LYS A 50 4.11 1.59 -7.50
N SER A 51 2.88 1.45 -7.00
CA SER A 51 1.78 0.85 -7.75
C SER A 51 1.34 1.74 -8.92
N ARG A 52 1.30 3.06 -8.72
CA ARG A 52 0.99 4.02 -9.79
C ARG A 52 1.95 3.89 -10.97
N THR A 53 3.26 3.83 -10.71
CA THR A 53 4.26 3.67 -11.79
C THR A 53 4.11 2.33 -12.51
N LYS A 54 3.91 1.22 -11.79
CA LYS A 54 3.67 -0.09 -12.40
C LYS A 54 2.41 -0.09 -13.26
N PHE A 55 1.34 0.52 -12.77
CA PHE A 55 0.07 0.65 -13.48
C PHE A 55 0.20 1.45 -14.78
N GLN A 56 0.87 2.61 -14.74
CA GLN A 56 1.13 3.44 -15.92
C GLN A 56 1.97 2.71 -16.97
N LYS A 57 3.04 2.01 -16.54
CA LYS A 57 3.84 1.16 -17.43
C LYS A 57 3.01 0.03 -18.03
N GLY A 58 2.15 -0.61 -17.23
CA GLY A 58 1.25 -1.65 -17.67
C GLY A 58 0.29 -1.17 -18.76
N ILE A 59 -0.35 -0.01 -18.59
CA ILE A 59 -1.21 0.61 -19.61
C ILE A 59 -0.43 0.84 -20.91
N LEU A 60 0.77 1.42 -20.82
CA LEU A 60 1.58 1.71 -22.00
C LEU A 60 1.95 0.43 -22.76
N ILE A 61 2.48 -0.58 -22.05
CA ILE A 61 2.87 -1.86 -22.64
C ILE A 61 1.64 -2.58 -23.22
N ALA A 62 0.51 -2.58 -22.52
CA ALA A 62 -0.73 -3.18 -23.00
C ALA A 62 -1.22 -2.52 -24.30
N THR A 63 -1.16 -1.18 -24.34
CA THR A 63 -1.57 -0.40 -25.51
C THR A 63 -0.68 -0.72 -26.72
N ILE A 64 0.64 -0.73 -26.54
CA ILE A 64 1.59 -1.13 -27.60
C ILE A 64 1.28 -2.54 -28.07
N GLY A 65 1.09 -3.49 -27.15
CA GLY A 65 0.75 -4.87 -27.47
C GLY A 65 -0.53 -4.97 -28.30
N TYR A 66 -1.59 -4.25 -27.92
CA TYR A 66 -2.83 -4.21 -28.71
C TYR A 66 -2.62 -3.58 -30.09
N THR A 67 -1.89 -2.48 -30.20
CA THR A 67 -1.59 -1.86 -31.49
C THR A 67 -0.83 -2.82 -32.41
N VAL A 68 0.19 -3.51 -31.89
CA VAL A 68 0.98 -4.51 -32.62
C VAL A 68 0.11 -5.71 -33.03
N THR A 69 -0.78 -6.16 -32.13
CA THR A 69 -1.73 -7.25 -32.42
C THR A 69 -2.67 -6.87 -33.56
N ILE A 70 -3.23 -5.65 -33.54
CA ILE A 70 -4.12 -5.16 -34.59
C ILE A 70 -3.38 -5.08 -35.92
N ALA A 71 -2.16 -4.51 -35.93
CA ALA A 71 -1.33 -4.43 -37.13
C ALA A 71 -1.00 -5.83 -37.69
N GLY A 72 -0.63 -6.77 -36.83
CA GLY A 72 -0.39 -8.16 -37.21
C GLY A 72 -1.64 -8.84 -37.80
N GLY A 73 -2.79 -8.67 -37.16
CA GLY A 73 -4.07 -9.21 -37.62
C GLY A 73 -4.50 -8.68 -38.99
N LEU A 74 -4.24 -7.39 -39.28
CA LEU A 74 -4.51 -6.80 -40.59
C LEU A 74 -3.57 -7.32 -41.70
N MET A 75 -2.40 -7.85 -41.34
CA MET A 75 -1.42 -8.41 -42.28
C MET A 75 -1.64 -9.90 -42.58
N LEU A 76 -2.47 -10.59 -41.80
CA LEU A 76 -2.84 -11.99 -42.05
C LEU A 76 -3.61 -12.16 -43.36
N GLY A 77 -3.37 -13.26 -44.07
CA GLY A 77 -4.01 -13.59 -45.34
C GLY A 77 -3.57 -12.72 -46.53
N ARG A 78 -2.49 -11.94 -46.38
CA ARG A 78 -1.87 -11.13 -47.44
C ARG A 78 -0.47 -11.67 -47.78
N GLU A 79 0.25 -10.99 -48.67
CA GLU A 79 1.64 -11.37 -49.03
C GLU A 79 2.57 -11.51 -47.81
N ASN A 80 2.29 -10.76 -46.73
CA ASN A 80 3.13 -10.73 -45.53
C ASN A 80 2.53 -11.54 -44.36
N ASP A 81 1.84 -12.66 -44.64
CA ASP A 81 1.16 -13.47 -43.62
C ASP A 81 2.07 -13.92 -42.47
N SER A 82 3.31 -14.33 -42.78
CA SER A 82 4.28 -14.75 -41.76
C SER A 82 4.63 -13.61 -40.79
N LEU A 83 4.81 -12.38 -41.30
CA LEU A 83 5.01 -11.20 -40.46
C LEU A 83 3.77 -10.89 -39.63
N GLY A 84 2.58 -11.05 -40.22
CA GLY A 84 1.30 -10.89 -39.52
C GLY A 84 1.17 -11.82 -38.33
N GLN A 85 1.51 -13.12 -38.48
CA GLN A 85 1.49 -14.09 -37.39
C GLN A 85 2.47 -13.74 -36.27
N VAL A 86 3.70 -13.36 -36.62
CA VAL A 86 4.72 -12.96 -35.63
C VAL A 86 4.26 -11.73 -34.85
N LEU A 87 3.76 -10.70 -35.53
CA LEU A 87 3.24 -9.49 -34.90
C LEU A 87 2.02 -9.79 -34.02
N LEU A 88 1.13 -10.68 -34.45
CA LEU A 88 -0.03 -11.09 -33.66
C LEU A 88 0.39 -11.75 -32.34
N ILE A 89 1.33 -12.70 -32.40
CA ILE A 89 1.80 -13.42 -31.21
C ILE A 89 2.56 -12.47 -30.28
N THR A 90 3.52 -11.71 -30.82
CA THR A 90 4.34 -10.78 -30.03
C THR A 90 3.48 -9.66 -29.41
N GLY A 91 2.54 -9.11 -30.18
CA GLY A 91 1.57 -8.13 -29.70
C GLY A 91 0.68 -8.69 -28.61
N GLY A 92 0.14 -9.90 -28.79
CA GLY A 92 -0.73 -10.55 -27.80
C GLY A 92 0.00 -10.81 -26.48
N VAL A 93 1.21 -11.36 -26.52
CA VAL A 93 2.05 -11.60 -25.33
C VAL A 93 2.40 -10.28 -24.64
N THR A 94 2.74 -9.24 -25.41
CA THR A 94 3.04 -7.90 -24.87
C THR A 94 1.80 -7.30 -24.20
N GLY A 95 0.63 -7.44 -24.83
CA GLY A 95 -0.66 -6.97 -24.32
C GLY A 95 -1.04 -7.62 -22.97
N ILE A 96 -0.90 -8.94 -22.90
CA ILE A 96 -1.13 -9.72 -21.68
C ILE A 96 -0.14 -9.32 -20.59
N THR A 97 1.14 -9.14 -20.93
CA THR A 97 2.17 -8.73 -19.97
C THR A 97 1.86 -7.37 -19.36
N GLY A 98 1.46 -6.39 -20.19
CA GLY A 98 1.05 -5.07 -19.70
C GLY A 98 -0.16 -5.16 -18.77
N THR A 99 -1.15 -5.99 -19.12
CA THR A 99 -2.34 -6.23 -18.29
C THR A 99 -1.98 -6.88 -16.96
N TYR A 100 -1.08 -7.87 -16.96
CA TYR A 100 -0.58 -8.51 -15.75
C TYR A 100 0.10 -7.50 -14.82
N MET A 101 0.92 -6.58 -15.37
CA MET A 101 1.54 -5.51 -14.58
C MET A 101 0.51 -4.57 -13.94
N MET A 102 -0.60 -4.29 -14.61
CA MET A 102 -1.71 -3.51 -14.04
C MET A 102 -2.39 -4.26 -12.88
N VAL A 103 -2.67 -5.56 -13.05
CA VAL A 103 -3.29 -6.38 -12.01
C VAL A 103 -2.37 -6.53 -10.79
N ASP A 104 -1.07 -6.74 -11.02
CA ASP A 104 -0.06 -6.79 -9.95
C ASP A 104 -0.01 -5.46 -9.17
N ALA A 105 -0.07 -4.33 -9.86
CA ALA A 105 -0.13 -3.02 -9.23
C ALA A 105 -1.34 -2.88 -8.29
N PHE A 106 -2.53 -3.34 -8.70
CA PHE A 106 -3.72 -3.30 -7.83
C PHE A 106 -3.64 -4.29 -6.66
N LYS A 107 -3.08 -5.48 -6.88
CA LYS A 107 -2.92 -6.50 -5.82
C LYS A 107 -1.95 -6.03 -4.74
N PHE A 108 -0.90 -5.30 -5.12
CA PHE A 108 0.05 -4.72 -4.19
C PHE A 108 -0.61 -3.68 -3.27
N LEU A 109 -1.49 -2.83 -3.81
CA LEU A 109 -2.31 -1.90 -3.02
C LEU A 109 -3.29 -2.60 -2.07
N GLY A 110 -3.93 -3.67 -2.52
CA GLY A 110 -4.92 -4.39 -1.72
C GLY A 110 -4.33 -5.22 -0.57
N ARG A 111 -3.06 -5.65 -0.69
CA ARG A 111 -2.38 -6.46 0.35
C ARG A 111 -1.84 -5.64 1.52
N SER A 112 -1.44 -4.39 1.29
CA SER A 112 -0.95 -3.50 2.37
C SER A 112 -1.99 -3.14 3.44
N ARG A 113 -3.25 -3.57 3.31
CA ARG A 113 -4.31 -3.38 4.32
C ARG A 113 -4.44 -4.57 5.29
N LYS A 114 -3.80 -5.72 5.01
CA LYS A 114 -4.07 -6.98 5.72
C LYS A 114 -2.99 -7.44 6.71
N GLU A 115 -1.94 -6.65 6.91
CA GLU A 115 -0.91 -6.88 7.94
C GLU A 115 -0.91 -5.70 8.90
#